data_AF-A0A2V9AUL1-F1
#
_entry.id   AF-A0A2V9AUL1-F1
#
_cell.length_a   1.000
_cell.length_b   1.000
_cell.length_c   1.000
_cell.angle_alpha   90.00
_cell.angle_beta   90.00
_cell.angle_gamma   90.00
#
_symmetry.space_group_name_H-M   'P 1'
#
loop_
_entity.id
_entity.type
_entity.pdbx_description
1 polymer ?
#
loop_
_entity_poly.entity_id
_entity_poly.type
_entity_poly.pdbx_seq_one_letter_code
_entity_poly.pdbx_strand_id
1 'polypeptide(L)' 'MNLTVLKIAAAKGCILVSHDVRTMPRYFHEFIHRQASPGLILVPQKLALSAAIEELLLLWMASESNEWVNQICYLPV' A
#
# COMPACT_ATOMS: atom_id res chain seq x y z
N MET A 1 16.84 -6.94 -7.08
CA MET A 1 15.42 -6.59 -6.82
C MET A 1 15.13 -6.83 -5.35
N ASN A 2 14.81 -5.79 -4.58
CA ASN A 2 14.55 -5.93 -3.14
C ASN A 2 13.04 -5.89 -2.87
N LEU A 3 12.40 -7.07 -2.82
CA LEU A 3 10.98 -7.23 -2.50
C LEU A 3 10.75 -7.49 -0.99
N THR A 4 11.78 -7.29 -0.15
CA THR A 4 11.77 -7.73 1.25
C THR A 4 10.61 -7.10 2.03
N VAL A 5 10.34 -5.81 1.81
CA VAL A 5 9.23 -5.10 2.49
C VAL A 5 7.86 -5.64 2.09
N LEU A 6 7.67 -5.99 0.82
CA LEU A 6 6.43 -6.61 0.33
C LEU A 6 6.24 -8.01 0.90
N LYS A 7 7.31 -8.80 0.99
CA LYS A 7 7.29 -10.12 1.64
C LYS A 7 6.93 -10.03 3.12
N ILE A 8 7.50 -9.06 3.83
CA ILE A 8 7.19 -8.83 5.25
C ILE A 8 5.73 -8.43 5.43
N ALA A 9 5.23 -7.50 4.61
CA ALA A 9 3.83 -7.06 4.64
C ALA A 9 2.87 -8.24 4.37
N ALA A 10 3.13 -9.02 3.32
CA ALA A 10 2.33 -10.21 2.99
C ALA A 10 2.37 -11.27 4.11
N ALA A 11 3.55 -11.55 4.67
CA ALA A 11 3.69 -12.52 5.77
C ALA A 11 2.97 -12.09 7.04
N LYS A 12 2.82 -10.78 7.27
CA LYS A 12 2.10 -10.21 8.42
C LYS A 12 0.61 -10.01 8.15
N GLY A 13 0.14 -10.18 6.91
CA GLY A 13 -1.24 -9.85 6.53
C GLY A 13 -1.53 -8.35 6.58
N CYS A 14 -0.53 -7.49 6.42
CA CYS A 14 -0.69 -6.04 6.46
C CYS A 14 -0.58 -5.41 5.07
N ILE A 15 -1.35 -4.35 4.85
CA ILE A 15 -1.17 -3.47 3.68
C ILE A 15 0.16 -2.72 3.85
N LEU A 16 0.96 -2.64 2.78
CA LEU A 16 2.18 -1.83 2.78
C LEU A 16 1.79 -0.37 2.50
N VAL A 17 2.17 0.55 3.39
CA VAL A 17 2.06 2.00 3.15
C VAL A 17 3.45 2.54 2.79
N SER A 18 3.57 3.29 1.69
CA SER A 18 4.88 3.79 1.23
C SER A 18 4.79 5.19 0.62
N HIS A 19 5.81 6.01 0.87
CA HIS A 19 6.02 7.28 0.16
C HIS A 19 6.72 7.12 -1.20
N ASP A 20 7.25 5.93 -1.50
CA ASP A 20 7.91 5.66 -2.78
C ASP A 20 6.88 5.38 -3.88
N VAL A 21 6.21 6.45 -4.29
CA VAL A 21 5.24 6.48 -5.39
C VAL A 21 5.88 6.13 -6.75
N ARG A 22 7.20 6.23 -6.88
CA ARG A 22 7.90 6.11 -8.17
C ARG A 22 8.27 4.67 -8.48
N THR A 23 8.80 3.93 -7.51
CA THR A 23 9.32 2.58 -7.77
C THR A 23 8.41 1.48 -7.23
N MET A 24 7.63 1.74 -6.18
CA MET A 24 6.79 0.69 -5.60
C MET A 24 5.68 0.15 -6.49
N PRO A 25 5.00 0.93 -7.35
CA PRO A 25 4.01 0.36 -8.25
C PRO A 25 4.58 -0.79 -9.11
N ARG A 26 5.79 -0.62 -9.65
CA ARG A 26 6.45 -1.65 -10.46
C ARG A 26 6.78 -2.89 -9.64
N TYR A 27 7.40 -2.72 -8.48
CA TYR A 27 7.77 -3.84 -7.61
C TYR A 27 6.54 -4.59 -7.07
N PHE A 28 5.45 -3.87 -6.78
CA PHE A 28 4.21 -4.47 -6.34
C PHE A 28 3.58 -5.32 -7.44
N HIS A 29 3.50 -4.80 -8.68
CA HIS A 29 3.04 -5.58 -9.83
C HIS A 29 3.88 -6.85 -9.99
N GLU A 30 5.22 -6.75 -9.98
CA GLU A 30 6.09 -7.93 -10.08
C GLU A 30 5.88 -8.94 -8.94
N PHE A 31 5.56 -8.44 -7.73
CA PHE A 31 5.33 -9.27 -6.55
C PHE A 31 4.01 -10.05 -6.64
N ILE A 32 2.90 -9.40 -7.01
CA ILE A 32 1.58 -10.04 -7.05
C ILE A 32 1.44 -11.12 -8.15
N HIS A 33 2.33 -11.12 -9.15
CA HIS A 33 2.44 -12.24 -10.11
C HIS A 33 2.99 -13.54 -9.48
N ARG A 34 3.59 -13.45 -8.28
CA ARG A 34 4.26 -14.58 -7.60
C ARG A 34 3.60 -14.93 -6.27
N GLN A 35 3.09 -13.94 -5.55
CA GLN A 35 2.51 -14.10 -4.22
C GLN A 35 1.44 -13.03 -3.98
N ALA A 36 0.30 -13.41 -3.42
CA ALA A 36 -0.72 -12.45 -3.04
C ALA A 36 -0.21 -11.45 -2.00
N SER A 37 -0.64 -10.20 -2.12
CA SER A 37 -0.37 -9.12 -1.18
C SER A 37 -1.67 -8.60 -0.59
N PRO A 38 -1.71 -8.28 0.72
CA PRO A 38 -2.85 -7.59 1.33
C PRO A 38 -3.15 -6.23 0.71
N GLY A 39 -2.20 -5.61 0.00
CA GLY A 39 -2.39 -4.34 -0.70
C GLY A 39 -1.20 -3.40 -0.61
N LEU A 40 -1.24 -2.31 -1.37
CA LEU A 40 -0.28 -1.21 -1.32
C LEU A 40 -1.01 0.14 -1.32
N ILE A 41 -0.70 0.98 -0.33
CA ILE A 41 -1.14 2.38 -0.29
C ILE A 41 0.09 3.28 -0.52
N LEU A 42 -0.05 4.20 -1.46
CA LEU A 42 0.99 5.14 -1.85
C LEU A 42 0.63 6.54 -1.38
N VAL A 43 1.51 7.10 -0.57
CA VAL A 43 1.30 8.41 0.07
C VAL A 43 2.23 9.44 -0.58
N PRO A 44 1.71 10.48 -1.24
CA PRO A 44 2.54 11.55 -1.77
C PRO A 44 3.43 12.15 -0.69
N GLN A 45 4.73 12.32 -0.95
CA GLN A 45 5.69 12.85 0.04
C GLN A 45 5.38 14.30 0.48
N LYS A 46 4.60 15.03 -0.32
CA LYS A 46 4.17 16.39 -0.02
C LYS A 46 2.93 16.45 0.88
N LEU A 47 2.22 15.34 1.06
CA LEU A 47 1.03 15.28 1.90
C LEU A 47 1.46 15.42 3.37
N ALA A 48 0.79 16.30 4.11
CA ALA A 48 1.06 16.46 5.53
C ALA A 48 0.78 15.15 6.28
N LEU A 49 1.62 14.81 7.27
CA LEU A 49 1.47 13.57 8.02
C LEU A 49 0.09 13.43 8.68
N SER A 50 -0.46 14.51 9.24
CA SER A 50 -1.80 14.51 9.83
C SER A 50 -2.88 14.18 8.78
N ALA A 51 -2.81 14.80 7.60
CA ALA A 51 -3.74 14.52 6.51
C ALA A 51 -3.62 13.08 6.01
N ALA A 52 -2.39 12.55 5.89
CA ALA A 52 -2.17 11.14 5.55
C ALA A 52 -2.80 10.18 6.57
N ILE A 53 -2.71 10.50 7.87
CA ILE A 53 -3.34 9.70 8.94
C ILE A 53 -4.87 9.76 8.82
N GLU A 54 -5.45 10.94 8.61
CA GLU A 54 -6.89 11.12 8.46
C GLU A 54 -7.45 10.34 7.26
N GLU A 55 -6.78 10.41 6.10
CA GLU A 55 -7.15 9.65 4.90
C GLU A 55 -7.08 8.12 5.12
N LEU A 56 -6.02 7.65 5.80
CA LEU A 56 -5.90 6.21 6.12
C LEU A 56 -7.01 5.74 7.07
N LEU A 57 -7.40 6.56 8.06
CA LEU A 57 -8.52 6.25 8.94
C LEU A 57 -9.84 6.21 8.18
N LEU A 58 -10.06 7.15 7.25
CA LEU A 58 -11.27 7.17 6.42
C LEU A 58 -11.37 5.93 5.53
N LEU A 59 -10.28 5.58 4.84
CA LEU A 59 -10.21 4.36 4.02
C LEU A 59 -10.50 3.12 4.86
N TRP A 60 -9.89 3.02 6.06
CA TRP A 60 -10.13 1.89 6.97
C TRP A 60 -11.60 1.77 7.37
N MET A 61 -12.27 2.89 7.67
CA MET A 61 -13.69 2.87 8.06
C MET A 61 -14.64 2.57 6.90
N ALA A 62 -14.23 2.88 5.68
CA ALA A 62 -15.09 2.83 4.49
C ALA A 62 -14.87 1.59 3.60
N SER A 63 -14.00 0.66 3.99
CA SER A 63 -13.64 -0.49 3.16
C SER A 63 -13.54 -1.79 3.94
N GLU A 64 -13.65 -2.90 3.23
CA GLU A 64 -13.46 -4.24 3.76
C GLU A 64 -12.08 -4.78 3.38
N SER A 65 -11.48 -5.59 4.26
CA SER A 65 -10.09 -6.06 4.08
C SER A 65 -9.83 -6.84 2.78
N ASN A 66 -10.83 -7.52 2.24
CA ASN A 66 -10.73 -8.29 1.00
C ASN A 66 -10.67 -7.41 -0.26
N GLU A 67 -11.16 -6.17 -0.19
CA GLU A 67 -11.17 -5.21 -1.30
C GLU A 67 -9.75 -4.75 -1.67
N TRP A 68 -8.81 -4.86 -0.72
CA TRP A 68 -7.43 -4.41 -0.87
C TRP A 68 -6.49 -5.43 -1.49
N VAL A 69 -6.90 -6.70 -1.56
CA VAL A 69 -6.02 -7.79 -1.98
C VAL A 69 -5.52 -7.54 -3.40
N ASN A 70 -4.19 -7.50 -3.55
CA ASN A 70 -3.49 -7.20 -4.79
C ASN A 70 -3.84 -5.84 -5.42
N GLN A 71 -4.42 -4.90 -4.66
CA GLN A 71 -4.74 -3.56 -5.13
C GLN A 71 -3.67 -2.53 -4.76
N ILE A 72 -3.58 -1.49 -5.58
CA ILE A 72 -2.80 -0.27 -5.32
C ILE A 72 -3.77 0.89 -5.15
N CYS A 73 -3.63 1.65 -4.07
CA CYS A 73 -4.33 2.91 -3.84
C CYS A 73 -3.33 4.06 -3.72
N TYR A 74 -3.70 5.22 -4.23
CA TYR A 74 -2.96 6.46 -4.11
C TYR A 74 -3.76 7.40 -3.22
N LEU A 75 -3.16 7.90 -2.14
CA LEU A 75 -3.80 8.96 -1.36
C LEU A 75 -3.84 10.26 -2.19
N PRO A 76 -4.92 11.06 -2.05
CA PRO A 76 -5.02 12.34 -2.73
C PRO A 76 -3.89 13.30 -2.31
N VAL A 77 -3.56 14.23 -3.21
CA VAL A 77 -2.62 15.34 -3.00
C VAL A 77 -3.31 16.61 -2.58
#